data_AF-A0A165MST3-F1
#
_entry.id   AF-A0A165MST3-F1
#
_cell.length_a   1.000
_cell.length_b   1.000
_cell.length_c   1.000
_cell.angle_alpha   90.00
_cell.angle_beta   90.00
_cell.angle_gamma   90.00
#
_symmetry.space_group_name_H-M   'P 1'
#
loop_
_entity.id
_entity.type
_entity.pdbx_description
1 polymer ?
#
loop_
_entity_poly.entity_id
_entity_poly.type
_entity_poly.pdbx_seq_one_letter_code
_entity_poly.pdbx_strand_id
1 'polypeptide(L)'
;MVWRQRSSGEINGGLGHWTLAIVHLPFQSILHFDSFADEETWRDDSEDVFKMIWRLADLASMTINREGWISRPVMVSPVQRNGYDCGIWILACMAAVFRGFDAISLDESDIARF
;
A
#
# COMPACT_ATOMS: atom_id res chain seq x y z
N MET A 1 -5.57 2.63 3.38
CA MET A 1 -5.98 3.13 2.06
C MET A 1 -5.48 4.57 1.96
N VAL A 2 -4.39 4.77 1.24
CA VAL A 2 -3.85 6.11 0.95
C VAL A 2 -4.16 6.37 -0.52
N TRP A 3 -4.76 7.52 -0.83
CA TRP A 3 -5.04 7.94 -2.19
C TRP A 3 -4.26 9.22 -2.45
N ARG A 4 -3.45 9.23 -3.51
CA ARG A 4 -2.68 10.39 -3.93
C ARG A 4 -2.88 10.63 -5.42
N GLN A 5 -3.51 11.74 -5.78
CA GLN A 5 -3.55 12.23 -7.15
C GLN A 5 -2.34 13.16 -7.36
N ARG A 6 -1.33 12.73 -8.12
CA ARG A 6 -0.27 13.63 -8.62
C ARG A 6 -0.65 14.12 -10.02
N SER A 7 -0.79 15.43 -10.15
CA SER A 7 -0.83 16.13 -11.43
C SER A 7 0.58 16.10 -12.06
N SER A 8 0.88 15.06 -12.83
CA SER A 8 1.85 15.20 -13.92
C SER A 8 1.22 16.12 -14.96
N GLY A 9 2.02 16.97 -15.61
CA GLY A 9 1.58 17.95 -16.60
C GLY A 9 1.08 17.35 -17.92
N GLU A 10 0.25 16.32 -17.87
CA GLU A 10 -0.54 15.83 -18.99
C GLU A 10 -2.02 16.05 -18.69
N ILE A 11 -2.65 16.84 -19.56
CA ILE A 11 -4.10 17.13 -19.60
C ILE A 11 -4.96 15.91 -19.98
N ASN A 12 -4.48 14.69 -19.74
CA ASN A 12 -5.25 13.47 -19.84
C ASN A 12 -5.52 12.99 -18.42
N GLY A 13 -6.78 12.99 -17.99
CA GLY A 13 -7.20 12.51 -16.68
C GLY A 13 -6.84 11.04 -16.48
N GLY A 14 -5.59 10.78 -16.08
CA GLY A 14 -5.11 9.46 -15.72
C GLY A 14 -5.99 8.91 -14.61
N LEU A 15 -6.52 7.70 -14.81
CA LEU A 15 -7.22 6.97 -13.77
C LEU A 15 -6.30 6.89 -12.55
N GLY A 16 -6.77 7.36 -11.40
CA GLY A 16 -5.97 7.33 -10.17
C GLY A 16 -5.53 5.91 -9.84
N HIS A 17 -4.28 5.76 -9.40
CA HIS A 17 -3.72 4.48 -8.99
C HIS A 17 -3.95 4.26 -7.48
N TRP A 18 -4.35 3.05 -7.10
CA TRP A 18 -4.59 2.71 -5.72
C TRP A 18 -3.44 1.87 -5.16
N THR A 19 -2.98 2.21 -3.96
CA THR A 19 -1.98 1.46 -3.19
C THR A 19 -2.51 1.08 -1.81
N LEU A 20 -1.86 0.12 -1.16
CA LEU A 20 -2.24 -0.38 0.17
C LEU A 20 -1.04 -0.35 1.13
N ALA A 21 -1.14 0.45 2.19
CA ALA A 21 -0.26 0.34 3.35
C ALA A 21 -0.90 -0.54 4.43
N ILE A 22 -0.17 -1.55 4.89
CA ILE A 22 -0.53 -2.47 5.97
C ILE A 22 0.36 -2.16 7.17
N VAL A 23 -0.26 -1.78 8.28
CA VAL A 23 0.44 -1.34 9.48
C VAL A 23 0.40 -2.43 10.54
N HIS A 24 1.56 -2.98 10.88
CA HIS A 24 1.72 -3.94 11.96
C HIS A 24 2.27 -3.23 13.21
N LEU A 25 1.39 -2.68 14.04
CA LEU A 25 1.74 -1.90 15.23
C LEU A 25 2.69 -2.64 16.20
N PRO A 26 2.45 -3.91 16.58
CA PRO A 26 3.34 -4.61 17.54
C PRO A 26 4.75 -4.84 17.00
N PHE A 27 4.89 -4.96 15.67
CA PHE A 27 6.16 -5.16 15.00
C PHE A 27 6.79 -3.87 14.49
N GLN A 28 6.16 -2.71 14.76
CA GLN A 28 6.60 -1.39 14.28
C GLN A 28 6.96 -1.41 12.79
N SER A 29 6.13 -2.04 11.96
CA SER A 29 6.40 -2.19 10.54
C SER A 29 5.24 -1.78 9.65
N ILE A 30 5.59 -1.26 8.48
CA ILE A 30 4.66 -0.97 7.39
C ILE A 30 5.05 -1.85 6.20
N LEU A 31 4.06 -2.55 5.64
CA LEU A 31 4.17 -3.19 4.34
C LEU A 31 3.42 -2.32 3.32
N HIS A 32 4.06 -2.00 2.22
CA HIS A 32 3.45 -1.23 1.14
C HIS A 32 3.22 -2.10 -0.08
N PHE A 33 1.95 -2.34 -0.41
CA PHE A 33 1.57 -3.03 -1.63
C PHE A 33 1.22 -2.02 -2.73
N ASP A 34 1.93 -2.15 -3.83
CA ASP A 34 1.71 -1.45 -5.09
C ASP A 34 1.78 -2.48 -6.22
N SER A 35 0.70 -2.62 -6.99
CA SER A 35 0.61 -3.60 -8.08
C SER A 35 1.51 -3.25 -9.28
N PHE A 36 1.96 -1.99 -9.40
CA PHE A 36 2.99 -1.58 -10.36
C PHE A 36 4.40 -1.62 -9.80
N ALA A 37 4.56 -1.88 -8.50
CA ALA A 37 5.85 -1.88 -7.79
C ALA A 37 6.68 -0.61 -8.06
N ASP A 38 6.06 0.57 -8.01
CA ASP A 38 6.75 1.84 -8.18
C ASP A 38 7.58 2.17 -6.92
N GLU A 39 8.90 2.02 -7.06
CA GLU A 39 9.86 2.22 -5.96
C GLU A 39 9.91 3.65 -5.42
N GLU A 40 9.64 4.65 -6.26
CA GLU A 40 9.70 6.05 -5.86
C GLU A 40 8.47 6.41 -5.02
N THR A 41 7.30 5.93 -5.43
CA THR A 41 6.02 6.26 -4.80
C THR A 41 5.87 5.70 -3.39
N TRP A 42 6.25 4.44 -3.13
CA TRP A 42 6.00 3.84 -1.81
C TRP A 42 6.85 4.46 -0.67
N ARG A 43 8.02 5.03 -0.99
CA ARG A 43 8.88 5.67 0.01
C ARG A 43 8.24 6.95 0.54
N ASP A 44 7.77 7.78 -0.38
CA ASP A 44 7.04 9.01 -0.04
C ASP A 44 5.75 8.68 0.74
N ASP A 45 4.98 7.69 0.28
CA ASP A 45 3.73 7.28 0.93
C ASP A 45 3.98 6.74 2.34
N SER A 46 5.11 6.06 2.58
CA SER A 46 5.48 5.56 3.90
C SER A 46 5.62 6.69 4.92
N GLU A 47 6.23 7.82 4.56
CA GLU A 47 6.36 8.97 5.45
C GLU A 47 5.01 9.55 5.86
N ASP A 48 4.09 9.67 4.90
CA ASP A 48 2.76 10.21 5.15
C ASP A 48 1.90 9.24 5.97
N VAL A 49 2.04 7.93 5.74
CA VAL A 49 1.42 6.89 6.59
C VAL A 49 1.97 6.97 8.01
N PHE A 50 3.28 7.14 8.20
CA PHE A 50 3.84 7.32 9.54
C PHE A 50 3.25 8.53 10.26
N LYS A 51 3.19 9.69 9.58
CA LYS A 51 2.54 10.91 10.11
C LYS A 51 1.10 10.63 10.52
N MET A 52 0.36 9.88 9.72
CA MET A 52 -1.00 9.49 10.04
C MET A 52 -1.07 8.59 11.28
N ILE A 53 -0.21 7.56 11.37
CA ILE A 53 -0.15 6.65 12.53
C ILE A 53 0.13 7.44 13.82
N TRP A 54 1.13 8.33 13.82
CA TRP A 54 1.47 9.12 15.00
C TRP A 54 0.31 10.01 15.44
N ARG A 55 -0.34 10.69 14.49
CA ARG A 55 -1.49 11.56 14.79
C ARG A 55 -2.67 10.76 15.34
N LEU A 56 -2.97 9.60 14.76
CA LEU A 56 -4.04 8.73 15.25
C LEU A 56 -3.74 8.20 16.65
N ALA A 57 -2.49 7.80 16.92
CA ALA A 57 -2.07 7.36 18.24
C ALA A 57 -2.22 8.48 19.29
N ASP A 58 -1.80 9.70 18.95
CA ASP A 58 -1.94 10.86 19.84
C ASP A 58 -3.42 11.15 20.16
N LEU A 59 -4.28 11.16 19.14
CA LEU A 59 -5.73 11.37 19.31
C LEU A 59 -6.39 10.25 20.13
N ALA A 60 -5.94 9.01 19.96
CA ALA A 60 -6.42 7.87 20.72
C ALA A 60 -5.79 7.76 22.11
N SER A 61 -4.87 8.67 22.49
CA SER A 61 -4.06 8.58 23.72
C SER A 61 -3.32 7.24 23.84
N MET A 62 -2.90 6.66 22.72
CA MET A 62 -2.19 5.40 22.64
C MET A 62 -0.69 5.63 22.68
N THR A 63 0.00 5.02 23.64
CA THR A 63 1.47 5.07 23.69
C THR A 63 2.06 4.14 22.65
N ILE A 64 2.72 4.71 21.63
CA ILE A 64 3.48 3.96 20.63
C ILE A 64 4.96 4.38 20.69
N ASN A 65 5.87 3.42 20.56
CA ASN A 65 7.26 3.74 20.29
C ASN A 65 7.35 4.36 18.88
N ARG A 66 8.00 5.51 18.74
CA ARG A 66 8.15 6.22 17.46
C ARG A 66 9.48 5.91 16.76
N GLU A 67 10.40 5.24 17.45
CA GLU A 67 11.72 4.86 16.94
C GLU A 67 11.74 3.42 16.45
N GLY A 68 12.68 3.11 15.55
CA GLY A 68 12.93 1.73 15.08
C GLY A 68 11.87 1.16 14.14
N TRP A 69 10.97 1.99 13.61
CA TRP A 69 10.00 1.55 12.62
C TRP A 69 10.67 1.21 11.28
N ILE A 70 10.17 0.16 10.63
CA ILE A 70 10.63 -0.26 9.30
C ILE A 70 9.50 -0.14 8.28
N SER A 71 9.82 0.27 7.05
CA SER A 71 8.90 0.20 5.91
C SER A 71 9.54 -0.60 4.79
N ARG A 72 8.73 -1.44 4.13
CA ARG A 72 9.18 -2.27 3.01
C ARG A 72 8.05 -2.49 2.00
N PRO A 73 8.38 -2.63 0.71
CA PRO A 73 7.39 -3.02 -0.28
C PRO A 73 7.02 -4.50 -0.11
N VAL A 74 5.77 -4.85 -0.43
CA VAL A 74 5.31 -6.25 -0.52
C VAL A 74 5.85 -6.90 -1.79
N MET A 75 5.89 -6.14 -2.88
CA MET A 75 6.33 -6.59 -4.20
C MET A 75 7.41 -5.64 -4.75
N VAL A 76 8.44 -6.21 -5.37
CA VAL A 76 9.53 -5.47 -6.04
C VAL A 76 9.48 -5.59 -7.57
N SER A 77 8.42 -6.19 -8.09
CA SER A 77 8.20 -6.35 -9.52
C SER A 77 6.72 -6.14 -9.83
N PRO A 78 6.37 -5.46 -10.95
CA PRO A 78 4.99 -5.21 -11.32
C PRO A 78 4.23 -6.52 -11.50
N VAL A 79 3.05 -6.62 -10.91
CA VAL A 79 2.10 -7.72 -11.11
C VAL A 79 0.91 -7.33 -11.97
N GLN A 80 0.64 -6.02 -12.07
CA GLN A 80 -0.41 -5.45 -12.92
C GLN A 80 0.20 -4.76 -14.14
N ARG A 81 -0.41 -4.92 -15.31
CA ARG A 81 -0.05 -4.21 -16.54
C ARG A 81 -1.14 -3.27 -17.04
N ASN A 82 -2.40 -3.55 -16.72
CA ASN A 82 -3.51 -2.68 -17.11
C ASN A 82 -3.68 -1.50 -16.12
N GLY A 83 -4.47 -0.49 -16.49
CA GLY A 83 -4.66 0.72 -15.68
C GLY A 83 -5.85 0.71 -14.72
N TYR A 84 -6.55 -0.41 -14.53
CA TYR A 84 -7.86 -0.42 -13.86
C TYR A 84 -8.04 -1.50 -12.78
N ASP A 85 -7.20 -2.54 -12.74
CA ASP A 85 -7.35 -3.64 -11.77
C ASP A 85 -6.73 -3.35 -10.40
N CYS A 86 -6.10 -2.20 -10.18
CA CYS A 86 -5.38 -1.89 -8.93
C CYS A 86 -6.27 -2.05 -7.68
N GLY A 87 -7.57 -1.75 -7.78
CA GLY A 87 -8.52 -2.01 -6.72
C GLY A 87 -8.70 -3.50 -6.40
N ILE A 88 -8.76 -4.37 -7.42
CA ILE A 88 -8.90 -5.83 -7.24
C ILE A 88 -7.62 -6.42 -6.64
N TRP A 89 -6.45 -5.96 -7.12
CA TRP A 89 -5.16 -6.34 -6.55
C TRP A 89 -5.06 -5.99 -5.05
N ILE A 90 -5.56 -4.82 -4.64
CA ILE A 90 -5.66 -4.45 -3.21
C ILE A 90 -6.56 -5.41 -2.45
N LEU A 91 -7.74 -5.74 -2.98
CA LEU A 91 -8.67 -6.65 -2.30
C LEU A 91 -8.06 -8.05 -2.12
N ALA A 92 -7.38 -8.55 -3.15
CA ALA A 92 -6.64 -9.81 -3.07
C ALA A 92 -5.53 -9.76 -2.01
N CYS A 93 -4.77 -8.67 -1.96
CA CYS A 93 -3.74 -8.45 -0.93
C CYS A 93 -4.35 -8.43 0.48
N MET A 94 -5.43 -7.68 0.69
CA MET A 94 -6.14 -7.63 1.98
C MET A 94 -6.65 -9.03 2.40
N ALA A 95 -7.23 -9.79 1.47
CA ALA A 95 -7.70 -11.14 1.73
C ALA A 95 -6.56 -12.09 2.15
N ALA A 96 -5.37 -11.96 1.54
CA ALA A 96 -4.19 -12.72 1.95
C ALA A 96 -3.73 -12.34 3.36
N VAL A 97 -3.63 -11.04 3.66
CA VAL A 97 -3.25 -10.51 4.99
C VAL A 97 -4.20 -10.98 6.08
N PHE A 98 -5.52 -10.92 5.85
CA PHE A 98 -6.50 -11.40 6.82
C PHE A 98 -6.46 -12.92 7.04
N ARG A 99 -5.88 -13.68 6.11
CA ARG A 99 -5.61 -15.11 6.27
C ARG A 99 -4.25 -15.41 6.90
N GLY A 100 -3.48 -14.38 7.25
CA GLY A 100 -2.18 -14.51 7.90
C GLY A 100 -1.00 -14.63 6.93
N PHE A 101 -1.16 -14.26 5.66
CA PHE A 101 -0.08 -14.23 4.67
C PHE A 101 0.45 -12.80 4.48
N ASP A 102 1.76 -12.66 4.26
CA ASP A 102 2.39 -11.35 4.06
C ASP A 102 2.31 -10.84 2.60
N ALA A 103 1.97 -11.71 1.65
CA ALA A 103 1.93 -11.40 0.22
C ALA A 103 0.93 -12.28 -0.53
N ILE A 104 0.63 -11.86 -1.77
CA ILE A 104 -0.14 -12.64 -2.74
C ILE A 104 0.80 -13.32 -3.74
N SER A 105 0.39 -14.49 -4.23
CA SER A 105 1.02 -15.17 -5.37
C SER A 105 -0.07 -15.40 -6.40
N LEU A 106 -0.44 -14.33 -7.10
CA LEU A 106 -1.47 -14.30 -8.14
C LEU A 106 -0.89 -13.66 -9.39
N ASP A 107 -1.41 -14.06 -10.54
CA ASP A 107 -1.17 -13.39 -11.82
C ASP A 107 -2.44 -12.66 -12.32
N GLU A 108 -2.32 -11.98 -13.47
CA GLU A 108 -3.44 -11.24 -14.07
C GLU A 108 -4.64 -12.14 -14.41
N SER A 109 -4.40 -13.42 -14.72
CA SER A 109 -5.48 -14.37 -15.03
C SER A 109 -6.24 -14.82 -13.78
N ASP A 110 -5.56 -14.91 -12.64
CA ASP A 110 -6.21 -15.14 -11.35
C ASP A 110 -7.03 -13.92 -10.92
N ILE A 111 -6.49 -12.71 -11.11
CA ILE A 111 -7.15 -11.45 -10.75
C ILE A 111 -8.41 -11.20 -11.57
N ALA A 112 -8.41 -11.56 -12.85
CA ALA A 112 -9.61 -11.52 -13.68
C ALA A 112 -10.76 -12.42 -13.17
N ARG A 113 -10.48 -13.33 -12.24
CA ARG A 113 -11.45 -14.31 -11.67
C ARG A 113 -11.76 -14.07 -10.19
N PHE A 114 -11.16 -13.05 -9.57
CA PHE A 114 -11.30 -12.73 -8.15
C PHE A 114 -12.61 -11.98 -7.86
#